data_AF-A0A7S1S7D1-F1
#
_entry.id   AF-A0A7S1S7D1-F1
#
_cell.length_a   1.000
_cell.length_b   1.000
_cell.length_c   1.000
_cell.angle_alpha   90.00
_cell.angle_beta   90.00
_cell.angle_gamma   90.00
#
_symmetry.space_group_name_H-M   'P 1'
#
loop_
_entity.id
_entity.type
_entity.pdbx_description
1 polymer ?
#
loop_
_entity_poly.entity_id
_entity_poly.type
_entity_poly.pdbx_seq_one_letter_code
_entity_poly.pdbx_strand_id
1 'polypeptide(L)'
;AVELALRFLAFRRKRFAWRERWFAFDFTLVLIMILEGWVATVVIALSNKTKTSRFHLLSVLRLLRLLRLSRLWRLFFILPELQTMLSGMLAGVRAVFITCVLLLTLTYFFAIAIRVIGESTAWGEEFFGSVPRAVYTLLVETIVPNNGALLGEMGAERWYCAVLFAVFHLLATVTVMNMLIGILCDVMSQVSSDSRERHSMEVMASKLQAMLASFDESYGGLVTKTDFDNMAT
;
A
#
# COMPACT_ATOMS: atom_id res chain seq x y z
N ALA A 1 -12.06 4.20 -22.48
CA ALA A 1 -13.49 4.54 -22.66
C ALA A 1 -14.22 3.48 -23.48
N VAL A 2 -13.86 3.25 -24.75
CA VAL A 2 -14.54 2.26 -25.62
C VAL A 2 -14.45 0.82 -25.07
N GLU A 3 -13.27 0.41 -24.58
CA GLU A 3 -13.05 -0.90 -23.96
C GLU A 3 -13.88 -1.11 -22.67
N LEU A 4 -14.02 -0.07 -21.84
CA LEU A 4 -14.86 -0.09 -20.64
C LEU A 4 -16.35 -0.14 -21.00
N ALA A 5 -16.76 0.57 -22.06
CA ALA A 5 -18.12 0.52 -22.59
C ALA A 5 -18.46 -0.88 -23.14
N LEU A 6 -17.51 -1.54 -23.81
CA LEU A 6 -17.65 -2.91 -24.29
C LEU A 6 -17.71 -3.92 -23.13
N ARG A 7 -16.84 -3.81 -22.12
CA ARG A 7 -16.92 -4.63 -20.89
C ARG A 7 -18.24 -4.42 -20.15
N PHE A 8 -18.72 -3.18 -20.06
CA PHE A 8 -20.01 -2.85 -19.44
C PHE A 8 -21.20 -3.42 -20.23
N LEU A 9 -21.13 -3.42 -21.58
CA LEU A 9 -22.14 -4.03 -22.44
C LEU A 9 -22.12 -5.57 -22.40
N ALA A 10 -20.96 -6.17 -22.18
CA ALA A 10 -20.80 -7.63 -22.11
C ALA A 10 -21.45 -8.25 -20.86
N PHE A 11 -21.65 -7.49 -19.77
CA PHE A 11 -22.28 -7.99 -18.56
C PHE A 11 -23.82 -7.95 -18.62
N ARG A 12 -24.43 -9.15 -18.64
CA ARG A 12 -25.90 -9.35 -18.67
C ARG A 12 -26.65 -8.83 -17.43
N ARG A 13 -25.98 -8.59 -16.29
CA ARG A 13 -26.52 -7.93 -15.09
C ARG A 13 -25.56 -6.83 -14.59
N LYS A 14 -25.95 -5.57 -14.80
CA LYS A 14 -25.19 -4.36 -14.44
C LYS A 14 -24.81 -4.23 -12.95
N ARG A 15 -25.53 -4.91 -12.04
CA ARG A 15 -25.24 -4.93 -10.59
C ARG A 15 -23.99 -5.73 -10.22
N PHE A 16 -23.58 -6.71 -11.03
CA PHE A 16 -22.35 -7.48 -10.75
C PHE A 16 -21.08 -6.72 -11.12
N ALA A 17 -21.14 -5.86 -12.15
CA ALA A 17 -20.00 -5.03 -12.56
C ALA A 17 -19.52 -4.08 -11.45
N TRP A 18 -20.43 -3.55 -10.62
CA TRP A 18 -20.07 -2.65 -9.52
C TRP A 18 -19.52 -3.37 -8.28
N ARG A 19 -19.64 -4.69 -8.21
CA ARG A 19 -19.10 -5.49 -7.10
C ARG A 19 -17.63 -5.85 -7.32
N GLU A 20 -17.14 -5.74 -8.55
CA GLU A 20 -15.75 -5.94 -8.90
C GLU A 20 -14.96 -4.64 -8.63
N ARG A 21 -14.13 -4.65 -7.57
CA ARG A 21 -13.37 -3.46 -7.12
C ARG A 21 -12.49 -2.87 -8.22
N TRP A 22 -12.00 -3.73 -9.12
CA TRP A 22 -11.18 -3.36 -10.27
C TRP A 22 -11.98 -2.59 -11.35
N PHE A 23 -13.24 -2.96 -11.58
CA PHE A 23 -14.11 -2.26 -12.53
C PHE A 23 -14.54 -0.88 -12.00
N ALA A 24 -14.87 -0.79 -10.71
CA ALA A 24 -15.22 0.49 -10.07
C ALA A 24 -14.05 1.48 -10.09
N PHE A 25 -12.82 1.00 -9.91
CA PHE A 25 -11.62 1.82 -9.99
C PHE A 25 -11.32 2.30 -11.43
N ASP A 26 -11.37 1.41 -12.42
CA ASP A 26 -11.17 1.77 -13.84
C ASP A 26 -12.25 2.77 -14.32
N PHE A 27 -13.50 2.58 -13.89
CA PHE A 27 -14.58 3.53 -14.12
C PHE A 27 -14.29 4.90 -13.49
N THR A 28 -13.77 4.93 -12.27
CA THR A 28 -13.39 6.18 -11.57
C THR A 28 -12.25 6.90 -12.29
N LEU A 29 -11.23 6.17 -12.76
CA LEU A 29 -10.12 6.73 -13.54
C LEU A 29 -10.62 7.33 -14.87
N VAL A 30 -11.48 6.62 -15.58
CA VAL A 30 -12.08 7.11 -16.83
C VAL A 30 -12.95 8.34 -16.56
N LEU A 31 -13.70 8.37 -15.46
CA LEU A 31 -14.49 9.53 -15.05
C LEU A 31 -13.61 10.74 -14.74
N ILE A 32 -12.49 10.56 -14.04
CA ILE A 32 -11.49 11.61 -13.77
C ILE A 32 -10.88 12.14 -15.08
N MET A 33 -10.55 11.27 -16.05
CA MET A 33 -10.02 11.68 -17.35
C MET A 33 -11.02 12.50 -18.17
N ILE A 34 -12.29 12.10 -18.15
CA ILE A 34 -13.36 12.82 -18.82
C ILE A 34 -13.52 14.18 -18.13
N LEU A 35 -13.67 14.21 -16.81
CA LEU A 35 -13.79 15.44 -16.04
C LEU A 35 -12.59 16.40 -16.27
N GLU A 36 -11.35 15.92 -16.33
CA GLU A 36 -10.17 16.73 -16.68
C GLU A 36 -10.35 17.41 -18.05
N GLY A 37 -10.79 16.64 -19.05
CA GLY A 37 -11.02 17.13 -20.40
C GLY A 37 -12.12 18.20 -20.49
N TRP A 38 -13.25 17.96 -19.80
CA TRP A 38 -14.38 18.90 -19.76
C TRP A 38 -14.08 20.16 -18.94
N VAL A 39 -13.39 20.03 -17.80
CA VAL A 39 -13.00 21.18 -16.97
C VAL A 39 -12.03 22.08 -17.72
N ALA A 40 -11.06 21.51 -18.45
CA ALA A 40 -10.11 22.29 -19.25
C ALA A 40 -10.81 23.10 -20.36
N THR A 41 -11.78 22.51 -21.08
CA THR A 41 -12.53 23.23 -22.12
C THR A 41 -13.47 24.29 -21.55
N VAL A 42 -14.18 23.99 -20.45
CA VAL A 42 -15.06 24.96 -19.77
C VAL A 42 -14.27 26.14 -19.20
N VAL A 43 -13.11 25.89 -18.59
CA VAL A 43 -12.22 26.94 -18.07
C VAL A 43 -11.72 27.85 -19.20
N ILE A 44 -11.30 27.29 -20.33
CA ILE A 44 -10.84 28.09 -21.48
C ILE A 44 -11.99 28.92 -22.07
N ALA A 45 -13.20 28.37 -22.16
CA ALA A 45 -14.38 29.08 -22.67
C ALA A 45 -14.83 30.24 -21.76
N LEU A 46 -14.79 30.06 -20.43
CA LEU A 46 -15.17 31.09 -19.45
C LEU A 46 -14.12 32.17 -19.23
N SER A 47 -12.84 31.90 -19.55
CA SER A 47 -11.71 32.82 -19.37
C SER A 47 -11.74 34.06 -20.30
N ASN A 48 -12.64 34.09 -21.29
CA ASN A 48 -12.73 35.18 -22.27
C ASN A 48 -13.22 36.53 -21.71
N LYS A 49 -13.55 36.65 -20.42
CA LYS A 49 -14.15 37.90 -19.87
C LYS A 49 -13.33 38.68 -18.83
N THR A 50 -12.28 38.14 -18.19
CA THR A 50 -11.57 38.89 -17.13
C THR A 50 -10.05 38.63 -17.08
N LYS A 51 -9.25 39.71 -17.06
CA LYS A 51 -7.78 39.63 -17.07
C LYS A 51 -7.18 39.07 -15.76
N THR A 52 -7.82 39.30 -14.62
CA THR A 52 -7.33 38.93 -13.27
C THR A 52 -7.48 37.44 -12.95
N SER A 53 -8.51 36.77 -13.49
CA SER A 53 -8.70 35.32 -13.31
C SER A 53 -7.67 34.47 -14.07
N ARG A 54 -7.00 35.01 -15.09
CA ARG A 54 -6.06 34.23 -15.92
C ARG A 54 -4.90 33.64 -15.12
N PHE A 55 -4.35 34.34 -14.13
CA PHE A 55 -3.19 33.82 -13.37
C PHE A 55 -3.55 32.63 -12.47
N HIS A 56 -4.68 32.68 -11.75
CA HIS A 56 -5.17 31.53 -10.98
C HIS A 56 -5.56 30.36 -11.88
N LEU A 57 -6.20 30.63 -13.02
CA LEU A 57 -6.58 29.60 -13.99
C LEU A 57 -5.35 28.90 -14.59
N LEU A 58 -4.23 29.59 -14.79
CA LEU A 58 -2.98 28.99 -15.28
C LEU A 58 -2.34 28.04 -14.26
N SER A 59 -2.37 28.36 -12.97
CA SER A 59 -1.91 27.46 -11.90
C SER A 59 -2.79 26.22 -11.77
N VAL A 60 -4.11 26.38 -11.88
CA VAL A 60 -5.06 25.25 -11.89
C VAL A 60 -4.88 24.38 -13.14
N LEU A 61 -4.68 24.97 -14.32
CA LEU A 61 -4.35 24.24 -15.55
C LEU A 61 -3.02 23.48 -15.43
N ARG A 62 -2.05 24.00 -14.66
CA ARG A 62 -0.78 23.32 -14.39
C ARG A 62 -0.98 22.08 -13.50
N LEU A 63 -1.83 22.17 -12.47
CA LEU A 63 -2.23 21.03 -11.64
C LEU A 63 -3.07 19.99 -12.42
N LEU A 64 -3.99 20.45 -13.27
CA LEU A 64 -4.78 19.58 -14.16
C LEU A 64 -3.88 18.83 -15.17
N ARG A 65 -2.77 19.43 -15.62
CA ARG A 65 -1.80 18.69 -16.45
C ARG A 65 -1.11 17.55 -15.68
N LEU A 66 -0.89 17.69 -14.37
CA LEU A 66 -0.34 16.59 -13.55
C LEU A 66 -1.34 15.45 -13.38
N LEU A 67 -2.65 15.72 -13.40
CA LEU A 67 -3.68 14.68 -13.42
C LEU A 67 -3.57 13.77 -14.65
N ARG A 68 -2.90 14.18 -15.74
CA ARG A 68 -2.57 13.29 -16.86
C ARG A 68 -1.63 12.16 -16.47
N LEU A 69 -0.85 12.31 -15.39
CA LEU A 69 -0.02 11.23 -14.83
C LEU A 69 -0.88 10.09 -14.26
N SER A 70 -2.18 10.30 -14.02
CA SER A 70 -3.13 9.20 -13.76
C SER A 70 -3.20 8.21 -14.93
N ARG A 71 -2.77 8.58 -16.14
CA ARG A 71 -2.59 7.63 -17.25
C ARG A 71 -1.53 6.59 -16.94
N LEU A 72 -0.49 6.95 -16.18
CA LEU A 72 0.54 6.00 -15.73
C LEU A 72 -0.06 4.98 -14.76
N TRP A 73 -1.08 5.35 -13.97
CA TRP A 73 -1.83 4.39 -13.18
C TRP A 73 -2.45 3.29 -14.04
N ARG A 74 -2.90 3.60 -15.25
CA ARG A 74 -3.40 2.58 -16.19
C ARG A 74 -2.31 1.57 -16.59
N LEU A 75 -1.04 1.99 -16.66
CA LEU A 75 0.08 1.09 -16.97
C LEU A 75 0.27 0.00 -15.89
N PHE A 76 0.07 0.36 -14.61
CA PHE A 76 0.07 -0.61 -13.51
C PHE A 76 -1.05 -1.65 -13.62
N PHE A 77 -2.12 -1.36 -14.38
CA PHE A 77 -3.25 -2.27 -14.57
C PHE A 77 -3.15 -3.12 -15.83
N ILE A 78 -2.38 -2.68 -16.83
CA ILE A 78 -2.13 -3.46 -18.05
C ILE A 78 -1.15 -4.60 -17.75
N LEU A 79 -0.28 -4.41 -16.76
CA LEU A 79 0.71 -5.41 -16.33
C LEU A 79 0.14 -6.22 -15.14
N PRO A 80 -0.33 -7.46 -15.37
CA PRO A 80 -0.89 -8.30 -14.30
C PRO A 80 0.14 -8.58 -13.18
N GLU A 81 1.43 -8.57 -13.50
CA GLU A 81 2.52 -8.72 -12.52
C GLU A 81 2.58 -7.58 -11.49
N LEU A 82 2.26 -6.35 -11.89
CA LEU A 82 2.25 -5.21 -10.97
C LEU A 82 1.02 -5.25 -10.06
N GLN A 83 -0.12 -5.73 -10.56
CA GLN A 83 -1.34 -5.88 -9.76
C GLN A 83 -1.19 -6.93 -8.65
N THR A 84 -0.52 -8.04 -8.94
CA THR A 84 -0.26 -9.09 -7.93
C THR A 84 0.72 -8.59 -6.86
N MET A 85 1.79 -7.91 -7.24
CA MET A 85 2.72 -7.29 -6.28
C MET A 85 2.05 -6.24 -5.39
N LEU A 86 1.25 -5.34 -5.99
CA LEU A 86 0.54 -4.30 -5.23
C LEU A 86 -0.52 -4.89 -4.28
N SER A 87 -1.22 -5.94 -4.72
CA SER A 87 -2.20 -6.63 -3.88
C SER A 87 -1.53 -7.31 -2.68
N GLY A 88 -0.34 -7.88 -2.87
CA GLY A 88 0.49 -8.42 -1.77
C GLY A 88 0.96 -7.34 -0.81
N MET A 89 1.42 -6.19 -1.32
CA MET A 89 1.78 -5.03 -0.49
C MET A 89 0.58 -4.52 0.32
N LEU A 90 -0.58 -4.40 -0.30
CA LEU A 90 -1.82 -3.95 0.34
C LEU A 90 -2.29 -4.90 1.45
N ALA A 91 -2.04 -6.20 1.33
CA ALA A 91 -2.34 -7.16 2.40
C ALA A 91 -1.58 -6.84 3.70
N GLY A 92 -0.31 -6.43 3.58
CA GLY A 92 0.54 -6.05 4.73
C GLY A 92 0.26 -4.66 5.30
N VAL A 93 -0.45 -3.78 4.57
CA VAL A 93 -0.70 -2.39 5.01
C VAL A 93 -1.43 -2.33 6.34
N ARG A 94 -2.33 -3.28 6.64
CA ARG A 94 -3.06 -3.29 7.91
C ARG A 94 -2.11 -3.43 9.11
N ALA A 95 -1.14 -4.33 9.03
CA ALA A 95 -0.17 -4.54 10.09
C ALA A 95 0.74 -3.31 10.25
N VAL A 96 1.25 -2.79 9.12
CA VAL A 96 2.07 -1.55 9.07
C VAL A 96 1.33 -0.35 9.65
N PHE A 97 0.04 -0.21 9.37
CA PHE A 97 -0.75 0.91 9.86
C PHE A 97 -0.86 0.89 11.38
N ILE A 98 -1.12 -0.29 11.98
CA ILE A 98 -1.23 -0.44 13.43
C ILE A 98 0.12 -0.16 14.12
N THR A 99 1.22 -0.69 13.58
CA THR A 99 2.56 -0.44 14.13
C THR A 99 2.98 1.03 13.96
N CYS A 100 2.61 1.68 12.87
CA CYS A 100 2.85 3.10 12.66
C CYS A 100 2.09 3.97 13.67
N VAL A 101 0.81 3.65 13.96
CA VAL A 101 0.02 4.33 15.00
C VAL A 101 0.65 4.13 16.39
N LEU A 102 1.12 2.91 16.70
CA LEU A 102 1.83 2.63 17.94
C LEU A 102 3.14 3.45 18.05
N LEU A 103 3.93 3.50 16.97
CA LEU A 103 5.16 4.29 16.90
C LEU A 103 4.87 5.78 17.08
N LEU A 104 3.87 6.33 16.38
CA LEU A 104 3.47 7.74 16.52
C LEU A 104 3.03 8.09 17.94
N THR A 105 2.30 7.18 18.59
CA THR A 105 1.87 7.36 19.98
C THR A 105 3.09 7.37 20.92
N LEU A 106 4.01 6.43 20.76
CA LEU A 106 5.26 6.37 21.53
C LEU A 106 6.08 7.65 21.32
N THR A 107 6.30 8.06 20.07
CA THR A 107 7.02 9.30 19.73
C THR A 107 6.35 10.53 20.32
N TYR A 108 5.02 10.60 20.35
CA TYR A 108 4.29 11.71 20.96
C TYR A 108 4.56 11.82 22.47
N PHE A 109 4.53 10.70 23.21
CA PHE A 109 4.83 10.70 24.64
C PHE A 109 6.27 11.18 24.92
N PHE A 110 7.26 10.65 24.19
CA PHE A 110 8.66 11.06 24.37
C PHE A 110 8.92 12.49 23.88
N ALA A 111 8.24 12.95 22.84
CA ALA A 111 8.32 14.34 22.35
C ALA A 111 7.92 15.34 23.44
N ILE A 112 6.83 15.07 24.16
CA ILE A 112 6.39 15.92 25.28
C ILE A 112 7.40 15.85 26.42
N ALA A 113 7.85 14.65 26.79
CA ALA A 113 8.81 14.47 27.88
C ALA A 113 10.12 15.25 27.62
N ILE A 114 10.72 15.09 26.44
CA ILE A 114 11.95 15.79 26.06
C ILE A 114 11.72 17.30 25.98
N ARG A 115 10.58 17.75 25.44
CA ARG A 115 10.23 19.18 25.36
C ARG A 115 10.13 19.83 26.74
N VAL A 116 9.47 19.18 27.70
CA VAL A 116 9.32 19.69 29.07
C VAL A 116 10.69 19.79 29.75
N ILE A 117 11.58 18.83 29.52
CA ILE A 117 12.92 18.88 30.11
C ILE A 117 13.83 19.89 29.36
N GLY A 118 13.58 20.14 28.08
CA GLY A 118 14.33 21.08 27.23
C GLY A 118 13.84 22.53 27.24
N GLU A 119 12.80 22.88 28.02
CA GLU A 119 12.21 24.25 27.99
C GLU A 119 13.20 25.35 28.43
N SER A 120 14.29 24.99 29.09
CA SER A 120 15.34 25.91 29.55
C SER A 120 16.65 25.82 28.77
N THR A 121 16.68 25.17 27.60
CA THR A 121 17.92 24.89 26.85
C THR A 121 17.88 25.46 25.43
N ALA A 122 19.03 25.89 24.90
CA ALA A 122 19.12 26.50 23.57
C ALA A 122 18.71 25.53 22.44
N TRP A 123 19.13 24.26 22.55
CA TRP A 123 18.75 23.19 21.63
C TRP A 123 17.26 22.80 21.76
N GLY A 124 16.66 22.98 22.95
CA GLY A 124 15.25 22.69 23.18
C GLY A 124 14.32 23.64 22.42
N GLU A 125 14.68 24.92 22.31
CA GLU A 125 13.87 25.90 21.58
C GLU A 125 13.99 25.72 20.05
N GLU A 126 15.20 25.42 19.55
CA GLU A 126 15.47 25.22 18.12
C GLU A 126 14.81 23.94 17.58
N PHE A 127 15.01 22.81 18.26
CA PHE A 127 14.55 21.49 17.80
C PHE A 127 13.19 21.07 18.36
N PHE A 128 12.82 21.55 19.56
CA PHE A 128 11.62 21.12 20.31
C PHE A 128 10.63 22.25 20.65
N GLY A 129 10.74 23.42 20.01
CA GLY A 129 9.91 24.59 20.34
C GLY A 129 8.39 24.37 20.33
N SER A 130 7.87 23.50 19.45
CA SER A 130 6.46 23.08 19.45
C SER A 130 6.31 21.57 19.47
N VAL A 131 5.18 21.06 19.99
CA VAL A 131 4.91 19.61 20.05
C VAL A 131 4.96 18.95 18.66
N PRO A 132 4.34 19.51 17.60
CA PRO A 132 4.46 18.91 16.26
C PRO A 132 5.89 18.92 15.72
N ARG A 133 6.68 19.95 16.05
CA ARG A 133 8.09 20.03 15.65
C ARG A 133 8.93 18.99 16.39
N ALA A 134 8.70 18.79 17.69
CA ALA A 134 9.32 17.75 18.49
C ALA A 134 9.03 16.34 17.94
N VAL A 135 7.76 16.05 17.62
CA VAL A 135 7.38 14.77 16.98
C VAL A 135 8.08 14.61 15.63
N TYR A 136 8.10 15.67 14.81
CA TYR A 136 8.78 15.65 13.51
C TYR A 136 10.28 15.36 13.65
N THR A 137 10.98 16.08 14.53
CA THR A 137 12.42 15.89 14.77
C THR A 137 12.71 14.47 15.22
N LEU A 138 11.98 13.96 16.23
CA LEU A 138 12.18 12.58 16.72
C LEU A 138 11.87 11.52 15.66
N LEU A 139 10.87 11.76 14.80
CA LEU A 139 10.51 10.84 13.73
C LEU A 139 11.56 10.85 12.61
N VAL A 140 12.10 12.02 12.25
CA VAL A 140 13.19 12.14 11.27
C VAL A 140 14.45 11.44 11.78
N GLU A 141 14.85 11.68 13.03
CA GLU A 141 15.99 10.99 13.66
C GLU A 141 15.79 9.47 13.78
N THR A 142 14.53 9.01 13.90
CA THR A 142 14.22 7.58 13.90
C THR A 142 14.36 6.95 12.51
N ILE A 143 13.96 7.67 11.45
CA ILE A 143 14.02 7.18 10.06
C ILE A 143 15.44 7.26 9.50
N VAL A 144 16.10 8.39 9.74
CA VAL A 144 17.47 8.67 9.32
C VAL A 144 18.29 8.75 10.60
N PRO A 145 19.00 7.67 10.99
CA PRO A 145 19.80 7.66 12.20
C PRO A 145 21.00 8.58 12.05
N ASN A 146 20.81 9.88 12.32
CA ASN A 146 21.84 10.92 12.33
C ASN A 146 21.94 11.59 13.72
N ASN A 147 21.71 10.79 14.75
CA ASN A 147 21.48 11.27 16.11
C ASN A 147 22.75 11.67 16.86
N GLY A 148 23.94 11.54 16.26
CA GLY A 148 25.22 11.79 16.93
C GLY A 148 25.40 13.26 17.34
N ALA A 149 25.00 14.20 16.49
CA ALA A 149 25.09 15.63 16.78
C ALA A 149 24.10 16.04 17.88
N LEU A 150 22.82 15.68 17.72
CA LEU A 150 21.76 16.00 18.68
C LEU A 150 22.02 15.37 20.05
N LEU A 151 22.47 14.11 20.09
CA LEU A 151 22.82 13.42 21.34
C LEU A 151 24.03 14.06 22.03
N GLY A 152 25.02 14.53 21.27
CA GLY A 152 26.19 15.23 21.80
C GLY A 152 25.83 16.58 22.42
N GLU A 153 25.00 17.37 21.75
CA GLU A 153 24.51 18.66 22.25
C GLU A 153 23.63 18.49 23.50
N MET A 154 22.72 17.51 23.48
CA MET A 154 21.88 17.17 24.65
C MET A 154 22.72 16.67 25.83
N GLY A 155 23.75 15.87 25.56
CA GLY A 155 24.63 15.28 26.57
C GLY A 155 25.57 16.30 27.22
N ALA A 156 25.99 17.32 26.48
CA ALA A 156 26.87 18.39 26.99
C ALA A 156 26.18 19.26 28.04
N GLU A 157 24.87 19.52 27.91
CA GLU A 157 24.12 20.27 28.91
C GLU A 157 23.48 19.39 29.99
N ARG A 158 22.77 18.32 29.60
CA ARG A 158 21.94 17.51 30.51
C ARG A 158 22.03 16.02 30.16
N TRP A 159 22.92 15.28 30.82
CA TRP A 159 23.14 13.85 30.55
C TRP A 159 21.86 12.99 30.61
N TYR A 160 20.90 13.31 31.49
CA TYR A 160 19.62 12.57 31.59
C TYR A 160 18.71 12.77 30.38
N CYS A 161 18.78 13.91 29.68
CA CYS A 161 18.06 14.11 28.42
C CYS A 161 18.63 13.20 27.33
N ALA A 162 19.95 13.11 27.25
CA ALA A 162 20.63 12.22 26.30
C ALA A 162 20.28 10.75 26.56
N VAL A 163 20.23 10.32 27.83
CA VAL A 163 19.80 8.95 28.19
C VAL A 163 18.35 8.70 27.79
N LEU A 164 17.43 9.64 28.07
CA LEU A 164 16.01 9.51 27.69
C LEU A 164 15.85 9.41 26.16
N PHE A 165 16.56 10.26 25.41
CA PHE A 165 16.57 10.23 23.95
C PHE A 165 17.16 8.92 23.40
N ALA A 166 18.26 8.43 23.97
CA ALA A 166 18.86 7.16 23.58
C ALA A 166 17.92 5.96 23.83
N VAL A 167 17.22 5.94 24.97
CA VAL A 167 16.21 4.92 25.29
C VAL A 167 15.05 4.98 24.30
N PHE A 168 14.54 6.18 24.00
CA PHE A 168 13.52 6.36 22.96
C PHE A 168 13.98 5.84 21.60
N HIS A 169 15.18 6.22 21.14
CA HIS A 169 15.71 5.83 19.85
C HIS A 169 15.89 4.30 19.75
N LEU A 170 16.35 3.66 20.84
CA LEU A 170 16.43 2.21 20.94
C LEU A 170 15.05 1.55 20.81
N LEU A 171 14.05 2.03 21.57
CA LEU A 171 12.68 1.50 21.52
C LEU A 171 12.04 1.69 20.14
N ALA A 172 12.24 2.85 19.51
CA ALA A 172 11.71 3.17 18.20
C ALA A 172 12.32 2.26 17.13
N THR A 173 13.64 2.05 17.16
CA THR A 173 14.34 1.16 16.23
C THR A 173 13.89 -0.29 16.39
N VAL A 174 13.76 -0.77 17.64
CA VAL A 174 13.24 -2.12 17.92
C VAL A 174 11.80 -2.26 17.41
N THR A 175 10.97 -1.22 17.56
CA THR A 175 9.57 -1.24 17.06
C THR A 175 9.53 -1.35 15.53
N VAL A 176 10.38 -0.61 14.82
CA VAL A 176 10.49 -0.69 13.36
C VAL A 176 11.01 -2.07 12.93
N MET A 177 12.01 -2.63 13.62
CA MET A 177 12.49 -3.99 13.35
C MET A 177 11.40 -5.04 13.58
N ASN A 178 10.64 -4.94 14.66
CA ASN A 178 9.52 -5.85 14.95
C ASN A 178 8.42 -5.78 13.88
N MET A 179 8.18 -4.60 13.28
CA MET A 179 7.29 -4.45 12.13
C MET A 179 7.83 -5.20 10.91
N LEU A 180 9.11 -5.02 10.57
CA LEU A 180 9.74 -5.69 9.43
C LEU A 180 9.68 -7.21 9.58
N ILE A 181 10.00 -7.72 10.76
CA ILE A 181 9.90 -9.16 11.07
C ILE A 181 8.45 -9.63 10.91
N GLY A 182 7.47 -8.87 11.41
CA GLY A 182 6.05 -9.20 11.27
C GLY A 182 5.60 -9.33 9.80
N ILE A 183 6.02 -8.41 8.93
CA ILE A 183 5.71 -8.46 7.49
C ILE A 183 6.42 -9.64 6.83
N LEU A 184 7.70 -9.87 7.16
CA LEU A 184 8.44 -11.01 6.62
C LEU A 184 7.78 -12.34 7.02
N CYS A 185 7.34 -12.48 8.26
CA CYS A 185 6.60 -13.66 8.72
C CYS A 185 5.27 -13.83 7.97
N ASP A 186 4.52 -12.75 7.75
CA ASP A 186 3.24 -12.80 7.03
C ASP A 186 3.45 -13.23 5.56
N VAL A 187 4.45 -12.65 4.88
CA VAL A 187 4.82 -13.04 3.51
C VAL A 187 5.31 -14.50 3.47
N MET A 188 6.14 -14.93 4.41
CA MET A 188 6.59 -16.33 4.48
C MET A 188 5.43 -17.29 4.70
N SER A 189 4.46 -16.92 5.54
CA SER A 189 3.25 -17.72 5.76
C SER A 189 2.44 -17.85 4.46
N GLN A 190 2.25 -16.75 3.73
CA GLN A 190 1.54 -16.75 2.44
C GLN A 190 2.26 -17.64 1.40
N VAL A 191 3.58 -17.48 1.23
CA VAL A 191 4.37 -18.30 0.32
C VAL A 191 4.32 -19.79 0.70
N SER A 192 4.34 -20.10 2.01
CA SER A 192 4.22 -21.47 2.50
C SER A 192 2.85 -22.07 2.22
N SER A 193 1.78 -21.26 2.28
CA SER A 193 0.42 -21.71 1.97
C SER A 193 0.22 -21.97 0.47
N ASP A 194 0.70 -21.09 -0.41
CA ASP A 194 0.64 -21.28 -1.87
C ASP A 194 1.45 -22.52 -2.28
N SER A 195 2.65 -22.68 -1.70
CA SER A 195 3.49 -23.87 -1.95
C SER A 195 2.80 -25.17 -1.52
N ARG A 196 2.08 -25.15 -0.38
CA ARG A 196 1.37 -26.33 0.14
C ARG A 196 0.13 -26.66 -0.69
N GLU A 197 -0.62 -25.66 -1.15
CA GLU A 197 -1.77 -25.86 -2.03
C GLU A 197 -1.35 -26.47 -3.36
N ARG A 198 -0.31 -25.93 -4.01
CA ARG A 198 0.25 -26.51 -5.24
C ARG A 198 0.69 -27.95 -5.07
N HIS A 199 1.41 -28.24 -3.98
CA HIS A 199 1.84 -29.60 -3.69
C HIS A 199 0.65 -30.55 -3.47
N SER A 200 -0.42 -30.11 -2.81
CA SER A 200 -1.62 -30.93 -2.62
C SER A 200 -2.35 -31.22 -3.94
N MET A 201 -2.37 -30.24 -4.87
CA MET A 201 -2.94 -30.40 -6.21
C MET A 201 -2.11 -31.38 -7.06
N GLU A 202 -0.79 -31.31 -7.00
CA GLU A 202 0.10 -32.27 -7.68
C GLU A 202 -0.08 -33.70 -7.17
N VAL A 203 -0.22 -33.86 -5.85
CA VAL A 203 -0.48 -35.17 -5.22
C VAL A 203 -1.88 -35.68 -5.60
N MET A 204 -2.90 -34.82 -5.65
CA MET A 204 -4.24 -35.21 -6.09
C MET A 204 -4.27 -35.60 -7.56
N ALA A 205 -3.58 -34.84 -8.42
CA ALA A 205 -3.48 -35.11 -9.86
C ALA A 205 -2.76 -36.43 -10.12
N SER A 206 -1.65 -36.70 -9.42
CA SER A 206 -0.91 -37.97 -9.54
C SER A 206 -1.71 -39.16 -9.02
N LYS A 207 -2.46 -39.02 -7.91
CA LYS A 207 -3.37 -40.07 -7.43
C LYS A 207 -4.53 -40.34 -8.39
N LEU A 208 -5.13 -39.29 -8.96
CA LEU A 208 -6.16 -39.44 -9.99
C LEU A 208 -5.62 -40.13 -11.23
N GLN A 209 -4.42 -39.77 -11.69
CA GLN A 209 -3.76 -40.45 -12.80
C GLN A 209 -3.46 -41.92 -12.49
N ALA A 210 -3.00 -42.23 -11.28
CA ALA A 210 -2.74 -43.61 -10.86
C ALA A 210 -4.03 -44.44 -10.77
N MET A 211 -5.12 -43.89 -10.22
CA MET A 211 -6.43 -44.55 -10.19
C MET A 211 -6.98 -44.73 -11.61
N LEU A 212 -6.86 -43.73 -12.48
CA LEU A 212 -7.25 -43.86 -13.89
C LEU A 212 -6.45 -44.96 -14.60
N ALA A 213 -5.15 -45.05 -14.35
CA ALA A 213 -4.29 -46.07 -14.95
C ALA A 213 -4.58 -47.50 -14.43
N SER A 214 -5.03 -47.67 -13.18
CA SER A 214 -5.35 -49.00 -12.64
C SER A 214 -6.67 -49.57 -13.14
N PHE A 215 -7.57 -48.74 -13.68
CA PHE A 215 -8.88 -49.14 -14.20
C PHE A 215 -8.95 -49.13 -15.74
N ASP A 216 -7.91 -48.65 -16.43
CA ASP A 216 -7.80 -48.72 -17.90
C ASP A 216 -7.35 -50.12 -18.34
N GLU A 217 -8.18 -51.14 -18.13
CA GLU A 217 -7.98 -52.48 -18.75
C GLU A 217 -8.25 -52.46 -20.27
N SER A 218 -8.86 -51.39 -20.78
CA SER A 218 -9.31 -51.27 -22.18
C SER A 218 -8.53 -50.20 -22.95
N TYR A 219 -7.19 -50.30 -23.00
CA TYR A 219 -6.26 -49.71 -24.00
C TYR A 219 -6.78 -48.54 -24.88
N GLY A 220 -7.34 -47.48 -24.27
CA GLY A 220 -8.14 -46.52 -25.04
C GLY A 220 -8.11 -45.08 -24.55
N GLY A 221 -7.65 -44.83 -23.31
CA GLY A 221 -7.63 -43.47 -22.76
C GLY A 221 -9.01 -42.81 -22.64
N LEU A 222 -10.09 -43.60 -22.71
CA LEU A 222 -11.48 -43.17 -22.63
C LEU A 222 -12.16 -43.93 -21.49
N VAL A 223 -12.60 -43.20 -20.46
CA VAL A 223 -13.30 -43.77 -19.30
C VAL A 223 -14.77 -43.99 -19.66
N THR A 224 -15.24 -45.23 -19.58
CA THR A 224 -16.64 -45.59 -19.80
C THR A 224 -17.51 -45.22 -18.59
N LYS A 225 -18.79 -44.89 -18.81
CA LYS A 225 -19.73 -44.50 -17.72
C LYS A 225 -19.83 -45.55 -16.61
N THR A 226 -19.71 -46.83 -16.97
CA THR A 226 -19.73 -47.97 -16.05
C THR A 226 -18.50 -48.02 -15.13
N ASP A 227 -17.33 -47.58 -15.61
CA ASP A 227 -16.12 -47.52 -14.80
C ASP A 227 -16.16 -46.35 -13.83
N PHE A 228 -16.81 -45.24 -14.24
CA PHE A 228 -17.00 -44.07 -13.38
C PHE A 228 -18.00 -44.33 -12.23
N ASP A 229 -19.06 -45.09 -12.48
CA ASP A 229 -20.01 -45.48 -11.42
C ASP A 229 -19.35 -46.43 -10.41
N ASN A 230 -18.45 -47.32 -10.84
CA ASN A 230 -17.65 -48.16 -9.95
C ASN A 230 -16.60 -47.36 -9.14
N MET A 231 -16.21 -46.15 -9.57
CA MET A 231 -15.33 -45.26 -8.79
C MET A 231 -16.04 -44.55 -7.62
N ALA A 232 -17.39 -44.44 -7.66
CA ALA A 232 -18.17 -43.63 -6.72
C ALA A 232 -18.74 -44.40 -5.52
N THR A 233 -18.73 -45.73 -5.55
CA THR A 233 -19.09 -46.65 -4.45
C THR A 233 -17.86 -47.14 -3.71
#